data_AF-A0A3C0EV07-F1
#
_entry.id   AF-A0A3C0EV07-F1
#
_cell.length_a   1.000
_cell.length_b   1.000
_cell.length_c   1.000
_cell.angle_alpha   90.00
_cell.angle_beta   90.00
_cell.angle_gamma   90.00
#
_symmetry.space_group_name_H-M   'P 1'
#
loop_
_entity.id
_entity.type
_entity.pdbx_description
1 polymer ?
#
loop_
_entity_poly.entity_id
_entity_poly.type
_entity_poly.pdbx_seq_one_letter_code
_entity_poly.pdbx_strand_id
1 'polypeptide(L)'
;MPWEGISWAYTYRSRNEAWPPPQKASDVVKVGDLIRIRQAESYWELGQIPDIQGALVAISPTNGEILALVGGYDFGRSQVNRAITPRPPGSNFKPFL
;
A
#
# COMPACT_ATOMS: atom_id res chain seq x y z
N MET A 1 13.29 -14.48 -11.30
CA MET A 1 11.98 -13.77 -11.31
C MET A 1 11.52 -13.67 -12.75
N PRO A 2 10.32 -14.16 -13.08
CA PRO A 2 9.77 -14.11 -14.44
C PRO A 2 9.23 -12.70 -14.75
N TRP A 3 8.86 -12.43 -16.01
CA TRP A 3 8.41 -11.11 -16.45
C TRP A 3 7.13 -10.65 -15.73
N GLU A 4 6.24 -11.59 -15.43
CA GLU A 4 4.99 -11.39 -14.70
C GLU A 4 5.23 -10.75 -13.32
N GLY A 5 6.35 -11.07 -12.67
CA GLY A 5 6.71 -10.50 -11.37
C GLY A 5 7.29 -9.07 -11.43
N ILE A 6 7.53 -8.53 -12.63
CA ILE A 6 8.20 -7.24 -12.85
C ILE A 6 7.35 -6.29 -13.69
N SER A 7 6.53 -6.81 -14.61
CA SER A 7 5.80 -6.04 -15.62
C SER A 7 4.85 -4.98 -15.05
N TRP A 8 4.44 -5.13 -13.79
CA TRP A 8 3.60 -4.16 -13.07
C TRP A 8 4.34 -2.88 -12.67
N ALA A 9 5.68 -2.86 -12.69
CA ALA A 9 6.48 -1.80 -12.11
C ALA A 9 6.67 -0.61 -13.07
N TYR A 10 5.57 0.09 -13.34
CA TYR A 10 5.61 1.36 -14.08
C TYR A 10 6.45 2.39 -13.33
N THR A 11 7.20 3.20 -14.09
CA THR A 11 7.90 4.34 -13.49
C THR A 11 6.88 5.35 -12.98
N TYR A 12 6.95 5.67 -11.69
CA TYR A 12 6.14 6.73 -11.11
C TYR A 12 6.56 8.08 -11.71
N ARG A 13 5.63 8.73 -12.43
CA ARG A 13 5.79 10.11 -12.92
C ARG A 13 4.97 11.08 -12.10
N SER A 14 3.68 10.77 -11.91
CA SER A 14 2.79 11.54 -11.06
C SER A 14 1.64 10.67 -10.54
N ARG A 15 0.80 11.23 -9.66
CA ARG A 15 -0.43 10.57 -9.20
C ARG A 15 -1.41 10.22 -10.33
N ASN A 16 -1.33 10.93 -11.46
CA ASN A 16 -2.29 10.80 -12.56
C ASN A 16 -1.64 10.27 -13.86
N GLU A 17 -0.33 9.98 -13.86
CA GLU A 17 0.40 9.54 -15.05
C GLU A 17 1.44 8.49 -14.68
N ALA A 18 1.38 7.34 -15.36
CA ALA A 18 2.34 6.25 -15.21
C ALA A 18 2.83 5.69 -16.56
N TRP A 19 2.33 6.17 -17.70
CA TRP A 19 2.72 5.68 -19.02
C TRP A 19 4.15 6.13 -19.41
N PRO A 20 4.96 5.32 -20.12
CA PRO A 20 4.68 4.01 -20.72
C PRO A 20 4.97 2.79 -19.82
N PRO A 21 4.42 1.60 -20.17
CA PRO A 21 4.76 0.35 -19.50
C PRO A 21 6.23 -0.02 -19.69
N PRO A 22 6.84 -0.73 -18.73
CA PRO A 22 8.16 -1.29 -18.92
C PRO A 22 8.12 -2.34 -20.05
N GLN A 23 9.14 -2.36 -20.91
CA GLN A 23 9.22 -3.33 -22.01
C GLN A 23 10.26 -4.42 -21.73
N LYS A 24 11.24 -4.11 -20.89
CA LYS A 24 12.32 -5.01 -20.49
C LYS A 24 12.67 -4.81 -19.02
N ALA A 25 13.28 -5.81 -18.40
CA ALA A 25 13.61 -5.77 -16.98
C ALA A 25 14.58 -4.62 -16.61
N SER A 26 15.46 -4.22 -17.54
CA SER A 26 16.39 -3.11 -17.34
C SER A 26 15.74 -1.73 -17.33
N ASP A 27 14.47 -1.61 -17.73
CA ASP A 27 13.69 -0.38 -17.55
C ASP A 27 13.27 -0.19 -16.07
N VAL A 28 13.25 -1.27 -15.29
CA VAL A 28 12.73 -1.29 -13.91
C VAL A 28 13.84 -1.36 -12.87
N VAL A 29 14.85 -2.21 -13.09
CA VAL A 29 15.94 -2.46 -12.13
C VAL A 29 17.31 -2.44 -12.78
N LYS A 30 18.33 -2.06 -12.01
CA LYS A 30 19.74 -2.07 -12.40
C LYS A 30 20.55 -2.98 -11.48
N VAL A 31 21.68 -3.46 -12.00
CA VAL A 31 22.63 -4.24 -11.18
C VAL A 31 23.15 -3.34 -10.06
N GLY A 32 23.02 -3.81 -8.82
CA GLY A 32 23.39 -3.07 -7.61
C GLY A 32 22.21 -2.47 -6.83
N ASP A 33 20.99 -2.51 -7.38
CA ASP A 33 19.81 -1.98 -6.68
C ASP A 33 19.45 -2.83 -5.45
N LEU A 34 19.16 -2.15 -4.33
CA LEU A 34 18.55 -2.78 -3.17
C LEU A 34 17.03 -2.81 -3.34
N ILE A 35 16.52 -3.97 -3.73
CA ILE A 35 15.09 -4.17 -4.00
C ILE A 35 14.39 -4.93 -2.88
N ARG A 36 13.06 -4.84 -2.85
CA ARG A 36 12.21 -5.75 -2.06
C ARG A 36 11.62 -6.78 -3.02
N ILE A 37 11.41 -7.99 -2.51
CA ILE A 37 10.70 -9.05 -3.22
C ILE A 37 9.60 -9.62 -2.33
N ARG A 38 8.54 -10.11 -2.95
CA ARG A 38 7.45 -10.83 -2.30
C ARG A 38 7.32 -12.20 -2.95
N GLN A 39 7.01 -13.22 -2.15
CA GLN A 39 6.68 -14.54 -2.67
C GLN A 39 5.22 -14.54 -3.14
N ALA A 40 5.01 -14.79 -4.43
CA ALA A 40 3.72 -15.22 -4.96
C ALA A 40 3.63 -16.75 -4.90
N GLU A 41 2.51 -17.33 -5.34
CA GLU A 41 2.26 -18.77 -5.22
C GLU A 41 3.39 -19.63 -5.79
N SER A 42 3.90 -19.30 -6.98
CA SER A 42 4.92 -20.10 -7.68
C SER A 42 6.18 -19.34 -8.09
N TYR A 43 6.23 -18.03 -7.89
CA TYR A 43 7.36 -17.20 -8.28
C TYR A 43 7.58 -16.01 -7.33
N TRP A 44 8.75 -15.39 -7.44
CA TRP A 44 9.07 -14.14 -6.74
C TRP A 44 8.64 -12.94 -7.58
N GLU A 45 8.03 -11.96 -6.93
CA GLU A 45 7.62 -10.69 -7.51
C GLU A 45 8.44 -9.54 -6.93
N LEU A 46 8.65 -8.50 -7.73
CA LEU A 46 9.18 -7.24 -7.23
C LEU A 46 8.18 -6.65 -6.23
N GLY A 47 8.69 -6.18 -5.08
CA GLY A 47 7.91 -5.54 -4.05
C GLY A 47 8.25 -4.06 -3.94
N GLN A 48 7.26 -3.25 -3.55
CA GLN A 48 7.45 -1.85 -3.20
C GLN A 48 6.75 -1.57 -1.88
N ILE A 49 7.42 -0.86 -0.99
CA ILE A 49 6.76 -0.33 0.21
C ILE A 49 5.92 0.88 -0.22
N PRO A 50 4.61 0.91 0.07
CA PRO A 50 3.77 2.04 -0.27
C PRO A 50 4.17 3.31 0.49
N ASP A 51 4.24 4.43 -0.23
CA ASP A 51 4.38 5.76 0.40
C ASP A 51 3.08 6.22 1.06
N ILE A 52 1.94 5.82 0.48
CA ILE A 52 0.62 6.08 1.03
C ILE A 52 0.37 5.25 2.30
N GLN A 53 -0.56 5.72 3.13
CA GLN A 53 -0.93 5.06 4.38
C GLN A 53 -2.43 4.81 4.41
N GLY A 54 -2.83 3.78 5.16
CA GLY A 54 -4.21 3.47 5.48
C GLY A 54 -4.41 3.30 6.98
N ALA A 55 -5.66 3.27 7.41
CA ALA A 55 -6.05 2.89 8.74
C ALA A 55 -7.36 2.11 8.67
N LEU A 56 -7.54 1.16 9.59
CA LEU A 56 -8.76 0.38 9.70
C LEU A 56 -9.10 0.20 11.18
N VAL A 57 -10.38 0.31 11.50
CA VAL A 57 -10.92 -0.04 12.81
C VAL A 57 -12.25 -0.77 12.60
N ALA A 58 -12.44 -1.88 13.30
CA ALA A 58 -13.68 -2.63 13.35
C ALA A 58 -14.16 -2.69 14.80
N ILE A 59 -15.43 -2.34 15.02
CA ILE A 59 -16.02 -2.19 16.35
C ILE A 59 -17.33 -2.96 16.40
N SER A 60 -17.59 -3.63 17.52
CA SER A 60 -18.89 -4.22 17.82
C SER A 60 -19.92 -3.11 18.09
N PRO A 61 -21.04 -3.05 17.33
CA PRO A 61 -22.04 -2.01 17.52
C PRO A 61 -22.82 -2.15 18.83
N THR A 62 -22.81 -3.34 19.44
CA THR A 62 -23.60 -3.64 20.64
C THR A 62 -22.95 -3.13 21.93
N ASN A 63 -21.61 -3.17 22.01
CA ASN A 63 -20.87 -2.88 23.24
C ASN A 63 -19.62 -1.99 23.03
N GLY A 64 -19.32 -1.59 21.79
CA GLY A 64 -18.16 -0.74 21.49
C GLY A 64 -16.80 -1.45 21.54
N GLU A 65 -16.78 -2.78 21.64
CA GLU A 65 -15.53 -3.55 21.65
C GLU A 65 -14.76 -3.42 20.33
N ILE A 66 -13.45 -3.21 20.42
CA ILE A 66 -12.56 -3.16 19.25
C ILE A 66 -12.24 -4.59 18.82
N LEU A 67 -12.77 -4.99 17.67
CA LEU A 67 -12.56 -6.32 17.09
C LEU A 67 -11.26 -6.39 16.28
N ALA A 68 -10.90 -5.29 15.62
CA ALA A 68 -9.64 -5.15 14.89
C ALA A 68 -9.21 -3.69 14.84
N LEU A 69 -7.90 -3.44 14.90
CA LEU A 69 -7.32 -2.12 14.78
C LEU A 69 -6.00 -2.17 14.00
N VAL A 70 -5.91 -1.39 12.92
CA VAL A 70 -4.71 -1.22 12.09
C VAL A 70 -4.44 0.28 11.95
N GLY A 71 -3.33 0.75 12.51
CA GLY A 71 -2.97 2.18 12.56
C GLY A 71 -2.13 2.69 11.38
N GLY A 72 -1.66 1.82 10.49
CA GLY A 72 -0.75 2.15 9.40
C GLY A 72 -0.33 0.91 8.62
N TYR A 73 0.44 1.10 7.55
CA TYR A 73 0.95 0.01 6.71
C TYR A 73 1.86 -0.97 7.47
N ASP A 74 2.79 -0.44 8.26
CA ASP A 74 3.77 -1.23 9.01
C ASP A 74 4.17 -0.49 10.30
N PHE A 75 3.91 -1.13 11.44
CA PHE A 75 4.22 -0.59 12.77
C PHE A 75 5.73 -0.43 13.00
N GLY A 76 6.55 -1.31 12.44
CA GLY A 76 8.02 -1.24 12.54
C GLY A 76 8.61 -0.03 11.81
N ARG A 77 7.87 0.55 10.85
CA ARG A 77 8.27 1.76 10.12
C ARG A 77 7.71 3.04 10.73
N SER A 78 6.49 2.97 11.29
CA SER A 78 5.79 4.10 11.87
C SER A 78 4.87 3.62 12.98
N GLN A 79 5.11 4.10 14.21
CA GLN A 79 4.27 3.80 15.37
C GLN A 79 3.05 4.73 15.51
N VAL A 80 2.84 5.66 14.57
CA VAL A 80 1.66 6.53 14.55
C VAL A 80 0.41 5.71 14.28
N ASN A 81 -0.57 5.77 15.20
CA ASN A 81 -1.88 5.15 15.03
C ASN A 81 -2.87 6.09 14.36
N ARG A 82 -3.04 5.94 13.04
CA ARG A 82 -3.94 6.78 12.23
C ARG A 82 -5.42 6.47 12.45
N ALA A 83 -5.78 5.33 13.03
CA ALA A 83 -7.18 4.99 13.33
C ALA A 83 -7.79 5.91 14.40
N ILE A 84 -6.95 6.52 15.24
CA ILE A 84 -7.36 7.46 16.29
C ILE A 84 -6.92 8.90 16.02
N THR A 85 -6.29 9.16 14.86
CA THR A 85 -5.82 10.51 14.50
C THR A 85 -6.88 11.23 13.66
N PRO A 86 -7.25 12.50 13.97
CA PRO A 86 -8.29 13.20 13.24
C PRO A 86 -7.99 13.43 11.75
N ARG A 87 -9.00 13.25 10.90
CA ARG A 87 -9.01 13.62 9.47
C ARG A 87 -10.41 14.11 9.07
N PRO A 88 -10.54 15.04 8.10
CA PRO A 88 -11.84 15.43 7.57
C PRO A 88 -12.57 14.21 6.96
N PRO A 89 -13.81 13.88 7.37
CA PRO A 89 -14.53 12.70 6.91
C PRO A 89 -15.09 12.85 5.49
N GLY A 90 -15.26 14.08 5.01
CA GLY A 90 -15.89 14.37 3.71
C GLY A 90 -17.32 13.81 3.63
N SER A 91 -17.69 13.27 2.47
CA SER A 91 -19.05 12.75 2.23
C SER A 91 -19.45 11.56 3.10
N ASN A 92 -18.50 10.90 3.78
CA ASN A 92 -18.82 9.80 4.69
C ASN A 92 -19.64 10.25 5.91
N PHE A 93 -19.70 11.55 6.19
CA PHE A 93 -20.49 12.10 7.29
C PHE A 93 -21.97 12.31 6.94
N LYS A 94 -22.35 12.19 5.66
CA LYS A 94 -23.74 12.43 5.20
C LYS A 94 -24.82 11.68 5.98
N PRO A 95 -24.66 10.41 6.41
CA PRO A 95 -25.72 9.68 7.13
C PRO A 95 -26.14 10.27 8.48
N PHE A 96 -25.38 11.21 9.05
CA PHE A 96 -25.66 11.85 10.33
C PHE A 96 -26.35 13.22 10.21
N LEU A 97 -26.53 13.73 8.99
CA LEU A 97 -27.20 14.98 8.65
C LEU A 97 -28.56 14.69 8.01
#